data_AF-A0A933BW94-F1
#
_entry.id   AF-A0A933BW94-F1
#
_cell.length_a   1.000
_cell.length_b   1.000
_cell.length_c   1.000
_cell.angle_alpha   90.00
_cell.angle_beta   90.00
_cell.angle_gamma   90.00
#
_symmetry.space_group_name_H-M   'P 1'
#
loop_
_entity.id
_entity.type
_entity.pdbx_description
1 polymer ?
#
loop_
_entity_poly.entity_id
_entity_poly.type
_entity_poly.pdbx_seq_one_letter_code
_entity_poly.pdbx_strand_id
1 'polypeptide(L)'
;MAADRERARGGAEYDLLVLGTGSAGMAAAIRGAELGARVGIVESGTIGGTCVNVGCIPSKNLLAAAEHVHAARRGFPGIEPYEPRFDWRAVLAQKSALVEGLRRSKYLEVLASYPAIEVLRGQARLLGDGRVGVGGSEQRARKVVIATGASPWVPPVPGLRELEPLDSTTAMELESLPRSLLVLGGSAVGLELGQMFARFGVRVIVLELLPRLLAGEEPAVSEALRSYLQEEGLEIHTGIRGTDASRSDGEVVLRVDAGGRAREFRAERILVAAGRRANTEALDVAAAGVALERGFVRVDATMRTSNPDIYAAGDVTGGPGFVYVAALGGGIAAENALTQRGREIDLRAVPRVTFTTPQVGAVGLTEEEAVRAGHRIEVRQLELEYLPRAAVSRDARGFVKLVAEAGTGTLLGVHALAPNAGELLGEATLAVRLGLRVQDLTETLHPYLTWVEALKLGAQTFTTDVTKLSCCA
;
A
#
# COMPACT_ATOMS: atom_id res chain seq x y z
N MET A 1 0.84 -40.67 -22.52
CA MET A 1 0.71 -39.47 -21.65
C MET A 1 1.96 -38.59 -21.63
N ALA A 2 3.18 -39.10 -21.35
CA ALA A 2 4.40 -38.27 -21.41
C ALA A 2 4.74 -37.80 -22.84
N ALA A 3 4.67 -38.70 -23.83
CA ALA A 3 4.96 -38.38 -25.24
C ALA A 3 3.95 -37.42 -25.91
N ASP A 4 2.68 -37.41 -25.46
CA ASP A 4 1.67 -36.44 -25.92
C ASP A 4 1.89 -35.05 -25.32
N ARG A 5 2.36 -34.98 -24.06
CA ARG A 5 2.76 -33.71 -23.43
C ARG A 5 3.97 -33.11 -24.12
N GLU A 6 4.91 -33.94 -24.59
CA GLU A 6 6.12 -33.51 -25.28
C GLU A 6 5.84 -33.00 -26.70
N ARG A 7 4.90 -33.63 -27.44
CA ARG A 7 4.40 -33.11 -28.73
C ARG A 7 3.58 -31.83 -28.59
N ALA A 8 2.83 -31.66 -27.50
CA ALA A 8 2.07 -30.43 -27.22
C ALA A 8 2.95 -29.24 -26.76
N ARG A 9 4.17 -29.52 -26.28
CA ARG A 9 5.10 -28.51 -25.73
C ARG A 9 5.83 -27.67 -26.77
N GLY A 10 5.87 -28.07 -28.04
CA GLY A 10 6.44 -27.24 -29.12
C GLY A 10 7.83 -26.65 -28.82
N GLY A 11 8.68 -27.35 -28.07
CA GLY A 11 10.00 -26.89 -27.64
C GLY A 11 10.05 -25.87 -26.49
N ALA A 12 8.91 -25.56 -25.84
CA ALA A 12 8.88 -24.72 -24.63
C ALA A 12 9.35 -25.50 -23.39
N GLU A 13 10.26 -24.91 -22.63
CA GLU A 13 10.80 -25.48 -21.39
C GLU A 13 9.84 -25.34 -20.22
N TYR A 14 9.09 -24.24 -20.18
CA TYR A 14 8.10 -23.92 -19.15
C TYR A 14 6.70 -23.75 -19.75
N ASP A 15 5.70 -24.26 -19.04
CA ASP A 15 4.30 -23.97 -19.35
C ASP A 15 3.94 -22.53 -18.93
N LEU A 16 4.53 -22.05 -17.84
CA LEU A 16 4.39 -20.70 -17.32
C LEU A 16 5.73 -20.16 -16.83
N LEU A 17 6.12 -18.96 -17.29
CA LEU A 17 7.26 -18.23 -16.74
C LEU A 17 6.78 -16.96 -16.03
N VAL A 18 7.20 -16.77 -14.79
CA VAL A 18 6.81 -15.64 -13.94
C VAL A 18 8.00 -14.73 -13.71
N LEU A 19 7.84 -13.43 -13.96
CA LEU A 19 8.93 -12.45 -13.84
C LEU A 19 8.76 -11.63 -12.56
N GLY A 20 9.57 -11.92 -11.54
CA GLY A 20 9.56 -11.28 -10.22
C GLY A 20 9.01 -12.18 -9.12
N THR A 21 9.58 -12.08 -7.91
CA THR A 21 9.17 -12.90 -6.74
C THR A 21 8.42 -12.12 -5.66
N GLY A 22 7.87 -10.95 -6.01
CA GLY A 22 6.89 -10.27 -5.16
C GLY A 22 5.59 -11.07 -5.03
N SER A 23 4.60 -10.54 -4.29
CA SER A 23 3.37 -11.29 -3.98
C SER A 23 2.54 -11.70 -5.20
N ALA A 24 2.51 -10.88 -6.26
CA ALA A 24 1.91 -11.28 -7.54
C ALA A 24 2.64 -12.48 -8.16
N GLY A 25 3.97 -12.45 -8.18
CA GLY A 25 4.78 -13.50 -8.77
C GLY A 25 4.70 -14.82 -8.00
N MET A 26 4.79 -14.76 -6.67
CA MET A 26 4.59 -15.92 -5.81
C MET A 26 3.21 -16.55 -6.00
N ALA A 27 2.15 -15.74 -5.99
CA ALA A 27 0.79 -16.23 -6.19
C ALA A 27 0.60 -16.85 -7.59
N ALA A 28 1.17 -16.23 -8.63
CA ALA A 28 1.12 -16.76 -9.99
C ALA A 28 1.86 -18.10 -10.12
N ALA A 29 3.06 -18.21 -9.52
CA ALA A 29 3.86 -19.41 -9.62
C ALA A 29 3.23 -20.59 -8.85
N ILE A 30 2.77 -20.34 -7.62
CA ILE A 30 2.04 -21.33 -6.81
C ILE A 30 0.78 -21.79 -7.54
N ARG A 31 -0.03 -20.85 -8.04
CA ARG A 31 -1.25 -21.19 -8.79
C ARG A 31 -0.95 -22.00 -10.05
N GLY A 32 0.13 -21.67 -10.76
CA GLY A 32 0.58 -22.45 -11.91
C GLY A 32 0.93 -23.89 -11.54
N ALA A 33 1.69 -24.07 -10.46
CA ALA A 33 2.07 -25.40 -9.96
C ALA A 33 0.85 -26.22 -9.50
N GLU A 34 -0.10 -25.60 -8.80
CA GLU A 34 -1.37 -26.25 -8.39
C GLU A 34 -2.22 -26.71 -9.58
N LEU A 35 -2.12 -26.01 -10.72
CA LEU A 35 -2.76 -26.38 -11.98
C LEU A 35 -1.95 -27.42 -12.79
N GLY A 36 -0.83 -27.90 -12.24
CA GLY A 36 0.00 -28.95 -12.83
C GLY A 36 0.96 -28.47 -13.93
N ALA A 37 1.21 -27.16 -14.04
CA ALA A 37 2.16 -26.58 -14.98
C ALA A 37 3.61 -26.75 -14.49
N ARG A 38 4.57 -26.89 -15.43
CA ARG A 38 5.98 -26.63 -15.12
C ARG A 38 6.22 -25.13 -15.11
N VAL A 39 6.65 -24.60 -13.97
CA VAL A 39 6.75 -23.16 -13.74
C VAL A 39 8.20 -22.75 -13.56
N GLY A 40 8.62 -21.69 -14.22
CA GLY A 40 9.85 -20.97 -13.88
C GLY A 40 9.48 -19.64 -13.22
N ILE A 41 10.18 -19.25 -12.15
CA ILE A 41 10.04 -17.92 -11.52
C ILE A 41 11.40 -17.23 -11.51
N VAL A 42 11.45 -16.01 -12.05
CA VAL A 42 12.69 -15.26 -12.28
C VAL A 42 12.87 -14.18 -11.23
N GLU A 43 14.06 -14.07 -10.66
CA GLU A 43 14.43 -13.00 -9.72
C GLU A 43 15.87 -12.52 -9.95
N SER A 44 16.04 -11.20 -10.11
CA SER A 44 17.36 -10.57 -10.26
C SER A 44 17.96 -10.10 -8.94
N GLY A 45 17.14 -9.86 -7.91
CA GLY A 45 17.55 -9.38 -6.61
C GLY A 45 17.19 -10.32 -5.47
N THR A 46 16.70 -9.72 -4.38
CA THR A 46 16.31 -10.44 -3.17
C THR A 46 14.92 -11.05 -3.34
N ILE A 47 14.79 -12.36 -3.09
CA ILE A 47 13.50 -13.05 -3.17
C ILE A 47 12.48 -12.41 -2.22
N GLY A 48 11.26 -12.29 -2.71
CA GLY A 48 10.10 -11.76 -1.98
C GLY A 48 9.70 -10.34 -2.37
N GLY A 49 10.52 -9.69 -3.20
CA GLY A 49 10.23 -8.35 -3.73
C GLY A 49 10.06 -7.30 -2.64
N THR A 50 9.20 -6.31 -2.90
CA THR A 50 9.09 -5.10 -2.07
C THR A 50 8.53 -5.36 -0.67
N CYS A 51 7.36 -6.00 -0.55
CA CYS A 51 6.55 -5.93 0.67
C CYS A 51 7.24 -6.55 1.90
N VAL A 52 7.94 -7.67 1.74
CA VAL A 52 8.67 -8.31 2.84
C VAL A 52 10.01 -7.64 3.12
N ASN A 53 10.74 -7.20 2.08
CA ASN A 53 12.12 -6.75 2.23
C ASN A 53 12.23 -5.26 2.57
N VAL A 54 11.50 -4.41 1.86
CA VAL A 54 11.71 -2.94 1.83
C VAL A 54 10.40 -2.14 1.84
N GLY A 55 9.30 -2.78 2.26
CA GLY A 55 7.95 -2.21 2.21
C GLY A 55 7.18 -2.45 3.49
N CYS A 56 6.11 -3.24 3.40
CA CYS A 56 5.11 -3.42 4.45
C CYS A 56 5.70 -3.94 5.76
N ILE A 57 6.48 -5.03 5.74
CA ILE A 57 7.00 -5.64 6.97
C ILE A 57 7.96 -4.70 7.73
N PRO A 58 9.02 -4.15 7.12
CA PRO A 58 9.93 -3.28 7.84
C PRO A 58 9.25 -1.99 8.32
N SER A 59 8.40 -1.35 7.50
CA SER A 59 7.73 -0.11 7.90
C SER A 59 6.79 -0.32 9.08
N LYS A 60 5.98 -1.39 9.07
CA LYS A 60 4.97 -1.62 10.12
C LYS A 60 5.62 -2.06 11.43
N ASN A 61 6.76 -2.75 11.36
CA ASN A 61 7.57 -3.02 12.54
C ASN A 61 8.16 -1.74 13.16
N LEU A 62 8.74 -0.85 12.35
CA LEU A 62 9.29 0.40 12.84
C LEU A 62 8.21 1.37 13.38
N LEU A 63 7.03 1.42 12.74
CA LEU A 63 5.88 2.17 13.23
C LEU A 63 5.40 1.65 14.59
N ALA A 64 5.35 0.34 14.79
CA ALA A 64 5.00 -0.26 16.07
C ALA A 64 6.01 0.12 17.16
N ALA A 65 7.31 0.09 16.86
CA ALA A 65 8.35 0.56 17.78
C ALA A 65 8.21 2.05 18.10
N ALA A 66 7.91 2.88 17.10
CA ALA A 66 7.68 4.32 17.26
C ALA A 66 6.43 4.62 18.13
N GLU A 67 5.37 3.82 18.00
CA GLU A 67 4.18 3.92 18.86
C GLU A 67 4.51 3.63 20.33
N HIS A 68 5.38 2.65 20.63
CA HIS A 68 5.82 2.42 22.01
C HIS A 68 6.57 3.63 22.61
N VAL A 69 7.43 4.28 21.82
CA VAL A 69 8.14 5.50 22.24
C VAL A 69 7.14 6.64 22.47
N HIS A 70 6.19 6.82 21.55
CA HIS A 70 5.16 7.86 21.66
C HIS A 70 4.24 7.64 22.86
N ALA A 71 3.78 6.41 23.10
CA ALA A 71 2.91 6.07 24.22
C ALA A 71 3.57 6.36 25.58
N ALA A 72 4.87 6.05 25.73
CA ALA A 72 5.62 6.38 26.94
C ALA A 72 5.68 7.90 27.21
N ARG A 73 5.89 8.71 26.17
CA ARG A 73 5.90 10.18 26.26
C ARG A 73 4.53 10.81 26.46
N ARG A 74 3.47 10.12 26.02
CA ARG A 74 2.08 10.56 26.21
C ARG A 74 1.56 10.26 27.62
N GLY A 75 1.94 9.11 28.19
CA GLY A 75 1.43 8.62 29.47
C GLY A 75 -0.07 8.31 29.44
N PHE A 76 -0.67 8.22 30.63
CA PHE A 76 -2.11 8.02 30.82
C PHE A 76 -2.56 8.69 32.13
N PRO A 77 -3.82 9.14 32.31
CA PRO A 77 -4.25 9.70 33.60
C PRO A 77 -3.96 8.76 34.78
N GLY A 78 -3.12 9.23 35.72
CA GLY A 78 -2.62 8.42 36.85
C GLY A 78 -1.33 7.62 36.57
N ILE A 79 -0.79 7.70 35.35
CA ILE A 79 0.50 7.12 34.94
C ILE A 79 1.33 8.25 34.30
N GLU A 80 2.36 8.69 35.01
CA GLU A 80 3.20 9.80 34.56
C GLU A 80 3.91 9.49 33.23
N PRO A 81 3.95 10.45 32.29
CA PRO A 81 4.78 10.32 31.10
C PRO A 81 6.27 10.28 31.44
N TYR A 82 7.05 9.58 30.62
CA TYR A 82 8.51 9.55 30.76
C TYR A 82 9.22 9.48 29.41
N GLU A 83 10.50 9.84 29.38
CA GLU A 83 11.33 9.75 28.18
C GLU A 83 11.99 8.37 28.08
N PRO A 84 11.57 7.50 27.15
CA PRO A 84 12.12 6.16 27.03
C PRO A 84 13.54 6.20 26.43
N ARG A 85 14.45 5.41 26.99
CA ARG A 85 15.77 5.16 26.39
C ARG A 85 15.67 4.02 25.39
N PHE A 86 16.18 4.22 24.18
CA PHE A 86 16.23 3.18 23.15
C PHE A 86 17.57 3.22 22.40
N ASP A 87 17.96 2.08 21.85
CA ASP A 87 19.08 1.97 20.92
C ASP A 87 18.52 1.80 19.50
N TRP A 88 18.69 2.82 18.66
CA TRP A 88 18.22 2.81 17.29
C TRP A 88 18.83 1.68 16.45
N ARG A 89 20.10 1.34 16.67
CA ARG A 89 20.74 0.24 15.95
C ARG A 89 20.16 -1.11 16.35
N ALA A 90 19.79 -1.27 17.63
CA ALA A 90 19.09 -2.46 18.09
C ALA A 90 17.68 -2.58 17.48
N VAL A 91 16.95 -1.46 17.35
CA VAL A 91 15.65 -1.43 16.65
C VAL A 91 15.80 -1.87 15.19
N LEU A 92 16.80 -1.34 14.47
CA LEU A 92 17.09 -1.74 13.09
C LEU A 92 17.49 -3.21 12.96
N ALA A 93 18.32 -3.72 13.88
CA ALA A 93 18.72 -5.12 13.89
C ALA A 93 17.52 -6.05 14.09
N GLN A 94 16.60 -5.70 15.00
CA GLN A 94 15.36 -6.46 15.22
C GLN A 94 14.47 -6.47 13.99
N LYS A 95 14.28 -5.32 13.33
CA LYS A 95 13.56 -5.21 12.05
C LYS A 95 14.18 -6.14 11.00
N SER A 96 15.50 -6.10 10.83
CA SER A 96 16.20 -6.90 9.83
C SER A 96 16.07 -8.40 10.09
N ALA A 97 16.16 -8.84 11.35
CA ALA A 97 15.94 -10.23 11.74
C ALA A 97 14.50 -10.70 11.44
N LEU A 98 13.49 -9.85 11.70
CA LEU A 98 12.11 -10.14 11.35
C LEU A 98 11.91 -10.30 9.83
N VAL A 99 12.47 -9.38 9.04
CA VAL A 99 12.43 -9.43 7.58
C VAL A 99 13.08 -10.71 7.05
N GLU A 100 14.25 -11.06 7.55
CA GLU A 100 14.94 -12.29 7.17
C GLU A 100 14.13 -13.54 7.50
N GLY A 101 13.59 -13.63 8.73
CA GLY A 101 12.77 -14.75 9.16
C GLY A 101 11.50 -14.93 8.33
N LEU A 102 10.82 -13.83 8.01
CA LEU A 102 9.62 -13.86 7.17
C LEU A 102 9.93 -14.15 5.70
N ARG A 103 11.02 -13.60 5.14
CA ARG A 103 11.49 -13.94 3.79
C ARG A 103 11.80 -15.43 3.68
N ARG A 104 12.52 -15.97 4.67
CA ARG A 104 12.84 -17.40 4.71
C ARG A 104 11.58 -18.26 4.73
N SER A 105 10.70 -18.04 5.71
CA SER A 105 9.52 -18.90 5.93
C SER A 105 8.39 -18.71 4.94
N LYS A 106 8.19 -17.51 4.37
CA LYS A 106 7.05 -17.20 3.49
C LYS A 106 7.39 -17.17 2.01
N TYR A 107 8.67 -17.18 1.65
CA TYR A 107 9.09 -17.15 0.25
C TYR A 107 10.07 -18.27 -0.08
N LEU A 108 11.22 -18.36 0.59
CA LEU A 108 12.24 -19.36 0.25
C LEU A 108 11.77 -20.79 0.52
N GLU A 109 11.29 -21.05 1.73
CA GLU A 109 10.77 -22.36 2.13
C GLU A 109 9.49 -22.72 1.36
N VAL A 110 8.64 -21.73 1.08
CA VAL A 110 7.45 -21.93 0.24
C VAL A 110 7.85 -22.33 -1.18
N LEU A 111 8.76 -21.61 -1.84
CA LEU A 111 9.21 -22.02 -3.19
C LEU A 111 9.82 -23.43 -3.17
N ALA A 112 10.62 -23.74 -2.15
CA ALA A 112 11.23 -25.06 -2.00
C ALA A 112 10.21 -26.19 -1.79
N SER A 113 9.01 -25.90 -1.27
CA SER A 113 7.95 -26.91 -1.09
C SER A 113 7.18 -27.25 -2.37
N TYR A 114 7.43 -26.57 -3.49
CA TYR A 114 6.78 -26.84 -4.78
C TYR A 114 7.79 -27.35 -5.83
N PRO A 115 7.95 -28.67 -6.00
CA PRO A 115 8.91 -29.25 -6.95
C PRO A 115 8.69 -28.86 -8.43
N ALA A 116 7.49 -28.39 -8.76
CA ALA A 116 7.14 -27.95 -10.11
C ALA A 116 7.59 -26.51 -10.42
N ILE A 117 8.12 -25.78 -9.43
CA ILE A 117 8.59 -24.40 -9.56
C ILE A 117 10.12 -24.39 -9.55
N GLU A 118 10.71 -23.89 -10.62
CA GLU A 118 12.14 -23.67 -10.75
C GLU A 118 12.46 -22.17 -10.55
N VAL A 119 13.40 -21.87 -9.66
CA VAL A 119 13.82 -20.49 -9.39
C VAL A 119 15.02 -20.14 -10.28
N LEU A 120 14.83 -19.17 -11.16
CA LEU A 120 15.85 -18.70 -12.09
C LEU A 120 16.41 -17.36 -11.61
N ARG A 121 17.74 -17.28 -11.49
CA ARG A 121 18.43 -16.07 -11.05
C ARG A 121 18.92 -15.26 -12.23
N GLY A 122 18.50 -14.01 -12.31
CA GLY A 122 18.97 -13.09 -13.34
C GLY A 122 17.93 -12.05 -13.75
N GLN A 123 18.40 -11.03 -14.45
CA GLN A 123 17.53 -10.02 -15.05
C GLN A 123 16.77 -10.62 -16.23
N ALA A 124 15.45 -10.45 -16.24
CA ALA A 124 14.59 -10.88 -17.34
C ALA A 124 14.52 -9.82 -18.44
N ARG A 125 14.52 -10.26 -19.70
CA ARG A 125 14.20 -9.46 -20.89
C ARG A 125 13.31 -10.27 -21.83
N LEU A 126 12.22 -9.69 -22.29
CA LEU A 126 11.32 -10.31 -23.25
C LEU A 126 11.94 -10.19 -24.66
N LEU A 127 12.07 -11.33 -25.36
CA LEU A 127 12.73 -11.40 -26.68
C LEU A 127 11.74 -11.64 -27.83
N GLY A 128 10.44 -11.71 -27.54
CA GLY A 128 9.39 -12.08 -28.49
C GLY A 128 9.28 -13.60 -28.72
N ASP A 129 8.21 -14.03 -29.39
CA ASP A 129 7.97 -15.44 -29.80
C ASP A 129 8.06 -16.49 -28.67
N GLY A 130 7.70 -16.11 -27.45
CA GLY A 130 7.76 -16.98 -26.26
C GLY A 130 9.18 -17.17 -25.69
N ARG A 131 10.16 -16.39 -26.15
CA ARG A 131 11.54 -16.39 -25.62
C ARG A 131 11.72 -15.29 -24.58
N VAL A 132 12.41 -15.63 -23.49
CA VAL A 132 12.77 -14.72 -22.42
C VAL A 132 14.24 -14.93 -22.08
N GLY A 133 15.04 -13.88 -22.16
CA GLY A 133 16.41 -13.89 -21.68
C GLY A 133 16.43 -13.75 -20.16
N VAL A 134 17.17 -14.61 -19.46
CA VAL A 134 17.37 -14.58 -18.02
C VAL A 134 18.86 -14.70 -17.72
N GLY A 135 19.47 -13.62 -17.23
CA GLY A 135 20.88 -13.66 -16.79
C GLY A 135 21.88 -14.10 -17.88
N GLY A 136 21.58 -13.84 -19.16
CA GLY A 136 22.42 -14.23 -20.30
C GLY A 136 22.08 -15.59 -20.94
N SER A 137 21.15 -16.35 -20.35
CA SER A 137 20.59 -17.57 -20.96
C SER A 137 19.21 -17.32 -21.54
N GLU A 138 18.85 -18.00 -22.62
CA GLU A 138 17.50 -17.94 -23.17
C GLU A 138 16.63 -19.05 -22.59
N GLN A 139 15.40 -18.71 -22.23
CA GLN A 139 14.37 -19.62 -21.74
C GLN A 139 13.16 -19.53 -22.67
N ARG A 140 12.47 -20.66 -22.89
CA ARG A 140 11.26 -20.70 -23.73
C ARG A 140 10.04 -21.05 -22.90
N ALA A 141 9.00 -20.22 -22.98
CA ALA A 141 7.78 -20.36 -22.18
C ALA A 141 6.53 -20.26 -23.06
N ARG A 142 5.51 -21.07 -22.75
CA ARG A 142 4.21 -20.99 -23.44
C ARG A 142 3.42 -19.74 -23.03
N LYS A 143 3.47 -19.38 -21.75
CA LYS A 143 2.82 -18.19 -21.18
C LYS A 143 3.78 -17.45 -20.26
N VAL A 144 3.62 -16.14 -20.17
CA VAL A 144 4.42 -15.29 -19.27
C VAL A 144 3.51 -14.46 -18.37
N VAL A 145 3.84 -14.35 -17.08
CA VAL A 145 3.24 -13.39 -16.15
C VAL A 145 4.31 -12.38 -15.73
N ILE A 146 4.10 -11.11 -16.08
CA ILE A 146 4.94 -9.99 -15.65
C ILE A 146 4.49 -9.55 -14.25
N ALA A 147 5.36 -9.72 -13.25
CA ALA A 147 5.11 -9.38 -11.85
C ALA A 147 6.29 -8.59 -11.24
N THR A 148 6.92 -7.73 -12.04
CA THR A 148 8.15 -7.01 -11.68
C THR A 148 7.94 -5.85 -10.70
N GLY A 149 6.67 -5.54 -10.37
CA GLY A 149 6.31 -4.51 -9.41
C GLY A 149 6.71 -3.11 -9.87
N ALA A 150 7.01 -2.26 -8.89
CA ALA A 150 7.39 -0.86 -9.09
C ALA A 150 8.53 -0.48 -8.15
N SER A 151 9.20 0.64 -8.45
CA SER A 151 10.27 1.23 -7.65
C SER A 151 9.93 2.67 -7.24
N PRO A 152 10.50 3.21 -6.13
CA PRO A 152 10.34 4.61 -5.77
C PRO A 152 10.70 5.54 -6.92
N TRP A 153 9.94 6.62 -7.09
CA TRP A 153 10.15 7.59 -8.15
C TRP A 153 10.63 8.92 -7.59
N VAL A 154 11.74 9.42 -8.15
CA VAL A 154 12.27 10.75 -7.83
C VAL A 154 11.76 11.77 -8.85
N PRO A 155 10.98 12.79 -8.42
CA PRO A 155 10.44 13.79 -9.32
C PRO A 155 11.57 14.63 -9.94
N PRO A 156 11.38 15.17 -11.14
CA PRO A 156 12.41 15.92 -11.87
C PRO A 156 12.55 17.36 -11.35
N VAL A 157 12.82 17.52 -10.05
CA VAL A 157 13.21 18.81 -9.45
C VAL A 157 14.70 19.01 -9.69
N PRO A 158 15.15 20.13 -10.28
CA PRO A 158 16.57 20.43 -10.46
C PRO A 158 17.37 20.26 -9.18
N GLY A 159 18.52 19.57 -9.26
CA GLY A 159 19.42 19.32 -8.15
C GLY A 159 18.98 18.24 -7.15
N LEU A 160 17.73 17.76 -7.21
CA LEU A 160 17.21 16.80 -6.22
C LEU A 160 17.87 15.43 -6.30
N ARG A 161 18.19 14.94 -7.50
CA ARG A 161 18.80 13.61 -7.67
C ARG A 161 20.24 13.60 -7.19
N GLU A 162 20.95 14.70 -7.41
CA GLU A 162 22.34 14.93 -7.02
C GLU A 162 22.53 14.97 -5.50
N LEU A 163 21.45 15.17 -4.73
CA LEU A 163 21.46 15.12 -3.28
C LEU A 163 21.39 13.71 -2.70
N GLU A 164 21.22 12.69 -3.55
CA GLU A 164 21.00 11.30 -3.14
C GLU A 164 19.87 11.20 -2.09
N PRO A 165 18.64 11.59 -2.47
CA PRO A 165 17.53 11.62 -1.54
C PRO A 165 17.25 10.22 -1.02
N LEU A 166 16.83 10.13 0.23
CA LEU A 166 16.29 8.92 0.77
C LEU A 166 15.01 8.57 0.02
N ASP A 167 14.81 7.28 -0.22
CA ASP A 167 13.52 6.70 -0.57
C ASP A 167 12.99 5.92 0.64
N SER A 168 11.84 5.25 0.49
CA SER A 168 11.28 4.43 1.58
C SER A 168 12.24 3.33 2.04
N THR A 169 13.04 2.77 1.13
CA THR A 169 13.96 1.67 1.41
C THR A 169 15.11 2.17 2.29
N THR A 170 15.86 3.14 1.77
CA THR A 170 17.06 3.69 2.40
C THR A 170 16.75 4.46 3.67
N ALA A 171 15.56 5.08 3.79
CA ALA A 171 15.13 5.69 5.04
C ALA A 171 15.01 4.66 6.17
N MET A 172 14.49 3.45 5.89
CA MET A 172 14.36 2.38 6.88
C MET A 172 15.68 1.63 7.17
N GLU A 173 16.79 2.05 6.56
CA GLU A 173 18.11 1.46 6.70
C GLU A 173 19.14 2.43 7.31
N LEU A 174 18.74 3.66 7.63
CA LEU A 174 19.61 4.68 8.22
C LEU A 174 20.23 4.23 9.55
N GLU A 175 21.53 3.98 9.61
CA GLU A 175 22.21 3.53 10.85
C GLU A 175 22.19 4.54 12.01
N SER A 176 21.87 5.79 11.73
CA SER A 176 21.71 6.88 12.69
C SER A 176 20.53 7.77 12.31
N LEU A 177 19.77 8.22 13.31
CA LEU A 177 18.69 9.17 13.12
C LEU A 177 19.24 10.55 12.75
N PRO A 178 18.76 11.20 11.68
CA PRO A 178 19.15 12.57 11.35
C PRO A 178 18.52 13.55 12.34
N ARG A 179 19.10 14.74 12.49
CA ARG A 179 18.50 15.80 13.34
C ARG A 179 17.19 16.32 12.75
N SER A 180 17.09 16.35 11.42
CA SER A 180 15.91 16.83 10.71
C SER A 180 15.73 16.13 9.37
N LEU A 181 14.46 16.00 8.94
CA LEU A 181 14.07 15.32 7.72
C LEU A 181 13.00 16.13 6.96
N LEU A 182 13.29 16.48 5.72
CA LEU A 182 12.27 16.89 4.76
C LEU A 182 11.61 15.65 4.17
N VAL A 183 10.28 15.63 4.11
CA VAL A 183 9.50 14.56 3.46
C VAL A 183 8.76 15.17 2.29
N LEU A 184 9.17 14.84 1.06
CA LEU A 184 8.52 15.27 -0.16
C LEU A 184 7.45 14.25 -0.57
N GLY A 185 6.19 14.57 -0.29
CA GLY A 185 5.01 13.72 -0.52
C GLY A 185 4.25 13.41 0.77
N GLY A 186 2.99 13.85 0.84
CA GLY A 186 2.00 13.63 1.90
C GLY A 186 1.02 12.49 1.59
N SER A 187 1.53 11.44 0.92
CA SER A 187 0.84 10.16 0.73
C SER A 187 1.13 9.19 1.89
N ALA A 188 0.53 8.00 1.88
CA ALA A 188 0.68 7.01 2.95
C ALA A 188 2.15 6.76 3.35
N VAL A 189 3.05 6.55 2.39
CA VAL A 189 4.49 6.30 2.68
C VAL A 189 5.14 7.48 3.39
N GLY A 190 4.89 8.70 2.92
CA GLY A 190 5.50 9.90 3.48
C GLY A 190 4.96 10.21 4.88
N LEU A 191 3.66 10.05 5.10
CA LEU A 191 3.04 10.30 6.40
C LEU A 191 3.41 9.24 7.44
N GLU A 192 3.41 7.96 7.06
CA GLU A 192 3.84 6.87 7.94
C GLU A 192 5.29 7.05 8.38
N LEU A 193 6.22 7.18 7.43
CA LEU A 193 7.64 7.34 7.76
C LEU A 193 7.90 8.68 8.47
N GLY A 194 7.19 9.74 8.07
CA GLY A 194 7.28 11.06 8.73
C GLY A 194 6.90 10.99 10.21
N GLN A 195 5.74 10.39 10.54
CA GLN A 195 5.32 10.23 11.93
C GLN A 195 6.26 9.30 12.71
N MET A 196 6.72 8.21 12.08
CA MET A 196 7.72 7.31 12.67
C MET A 196 8.99 8.05 13.10
N PHE A 197 9.60 8.82 12.19
CA PHE A 197 10.82 9.58 12.48
C PHE A 197 10.59 10.66 13.54
N ALA A 198 9.46 11.38 13.47
CA ALA A 198 9.09 12.37 14.48
C ALA A 198 9.03 11.76 15.88
N ARG A 199 8.43 10.57 16.00
CA ARG A 199 8.33 9.84 17.27
C ARG A 199 9.68 9.30 17.76
N PHE A 200 10.64 9.04 16.88
CA PHE A 200 12.03 8.78 17.29
C PHE A 200 12.85 10.05 17.58
N GLY A 201 12.24 11.24 17.53
CA GLY A 201 12.86 12.52 17.93
C GLY A 201 13.46 13.33 16.78
N VAL A 202 13.22 12.95 15.52
CA VAL A 202 13.67 13.71 14.34
C VAL A 202 12.72 14.88 14.11
N ARG A 203 13.24 16.09 13.81
CA ARG A 203 12.39 17.19 13.34
C ARG A 203 11.92 16.92 11.92
N VAL A 204 10.62 16.75 11.70
CA VAL A 204 10.05 16.40 10.39
C VAL A 204 9.24 17.54 9.78
N ILE A 205 9.51 17.83 8.50
CA ILE A 205 8.74 18.77 7.69
C ILE A 205 8.19 18.01 6.47
N VAL A 206 6.87 17.89 6.37
CA VAL A 206 6.17 17.26 5.23
C VAL A 206 5.75 18.33 4.23
N LEU A 207 6.11 18.12 2.97
CA LEU A 207 5.85 19.00 1.85
C LEU A 207 5.04 18.25 0.79
N GLU A 208 3.79 18.65 0.58
CA GLU A 208 2.86 18.02 -0.34
C GLU A 208 2.51 18.96 -1.51
N LEU A 209 2.55 18.41 -2.72
CA LEU A 209 2.23 19.13 -3.94
C LEU A 209 0.74 19.48 -4.03
N LEU A 210 -0.11 18.52 -3.70
CA LEU A 210 -1.56 18.65 -3.77
C LEU A 210 -2.08 19.52 -2.61
N PRO A 211 -3.30 20.08 -2.74
CA PRO A 211 -3.86 20.96 -1.70
C PRO A 211 -4.10 20.26 -0.36
N ARG A 212 -4.22 18.93 -0.34
CA ARG A 212 -4.55 18.12 0.83
C ARG A 212 -3.61 16.91 0.95
N LEU A 213 -3.36 16.48 2.18
CA LEU A 213 -2.79 15.17 2.48
C LEU A 213 -3.74 14.07 2.02
N LEU A 214 -3.21 12.90 1.65
CA LEU A 214 -4.01 11.75 1.25
C LEU A 214 -5.15 12.13 0.29
N ALA A 215 -4.84 12.84 -0.79
CA ALA A 215 -5.85 13.51 -1.61
C ALA A 215 -6.93 12.59 -2.24
N GLY A 216 -6.69 11.28 -2.28
CA GLY A 216 -7.68 10.27 -2.70
C GLY A 216 -8.66 9.84 -1.59
N GLU A 217 -8.50 10.33 -0.36
CA GLU A 217 -9.41 10.09 0.75
C GLU A 217 -10.41 11.24 0.93
N GLU A 218 -11.43 10.97 1.74
CA GLU A 218 -12.42 11.96 2.18
C GLU A 218 -11.76 13.25 2.71
N PRO A 219 -12.24 14.45 2.32
CA PRO A 219 -11.67 15.72 2.80
C PRO A 219 -11.58 15.85 4.31
N ALA A 220 -12.58 15.32 5.03
CA ALA A 220 -12.59 15.30 6.49
C ALA A 220 -11.41 14.48 7.07
N VAL A 221 -10.99 13.41 6.38
CA VAL A 221 -9.85 12.58 6.80
C VAL A 221 -8.56 13.37 6.64
N SER A 222 -8.38 14.02 5.49
CA SER A 222 -7.18 14.85 5.22
C SER A 222 -6.99 15.95 6.27
N GLU A 223 -8.08 16.64 6.62
CA GLU A 223 -8.04 17.78 7.55
C GLU A 223 -7.76 17.34 8.99
N ALA A 224 -8.53 16.35 9.48
CA ALA A 224 -8.36 15.85 10.85
C ALA A 224 -6.98 15.21 11.06
N LEU A 225 -6.52 14.38 10.11
CA LEU A 225 -5.18 13.77 10.20
C LEU A 225 -4.08 14.84 10.20
N ARG A 226 -4.22 15.90 9.39
CA ARG A 226 -3.26 17.01 9.40
C ARG A 226 -3.17 17.65 10.78
N SER A 227 -4.31 17.96 11.42
CA SER A 227 -4.33 18.53 12.78
C SER A 227 -3.61 17.62 13.78
N TYR A 228 -3.93 16.33 13.80
CA TYR A 228 -3.33 15.39 14.75
C TYR A 228 -1.82 15.21 14.55
N LEU A 229 -1.35 15.20 13.30
CA LEU A 229 0.09 15.14 13.03
C LEU A 229 0.82 16.44 13.43
N GLN A 230 0.17 17.61 13.27
CA GLN A 230 0.73 18.88 13.72
C GLN A 230 0.76 19.00 15.25
N GLU A 231 -0.24 18.47 15.95
CA GLU A 231 -0.27 18.33 17.41
C GLU A 231 0.87 17.43 17.92
N GLU A 232 1.27 16.42 17.15
CA GLU A 232 2.46 15.59 17.41
C GLU A 232 3.79 16.26 17.02
N GLY A 233 3.76 17.50 16.51
CA GLY A 233 4.94 18.32 16.23
C GLY A 233 5.48 18.25 14.80
N LEU A 234 4.77 17.59 13.87
CA LEU A 234 5.15 17.62 12.45
C LEU A 234 4.81 18.98 11.83
N GLU A 235 5.72 19.53 11.03
CA GLU A 235 5.44 20.72 10.23
C GLU A 235 4.90 20.29 8.85
N ILE A 236 3.68 20.71 8.49
CA ILE A 236 3.01 20.23 7.26
C ILE A 236 2.60 21.40 6.35
N HIS A 237 3.13 21.39 5.12
CA HIS A 237 2.78 22.35 4.07
C HIS A 237 2.22 21.61 2.85
N THR A 238 1.04 22.03 2.38
CA THR A 238 0.34 21.48 1.21
C THR A 238 0.25 22.54 0.11
N GLY A 239 -0.04 22.13 -1.13
CA GLY A 239 -0.19 23.04 -2.27
C GLY A 239 1.13 23.72 -2.67
N ILE A 240 2.26 23.06 -2.45
CA ILE A 240 3.60 23.62 -2.69
C ILE A 240 4.38 22.80 -3.70
N ARG A 241 5.06 23.48 -4.63
CA ARG A 241 5.81 22.82 -5.71
C ARG A 241 7.31 23.03 -5.53
N GLY A 242 8.08 21.95 -5.41
CA GLY A 242 9.54 22.03 -5.44
C GLY A 242 10.05 22.60 -6.76
N THR A 243 10.94 23.59 -6.70
CA THR A 243 11.50 24.28 -7.88
C THR A 243 12.99 24.08 -8.05
N ASP A 244 13.72 23.92 -6.95
CA ASP A 244 15.18 23.73 -6.93
C ASP A 244 15.59 23.06 -5.61
N ALA A 245 16.57 22.16 -5.67
CA ALA A 245 17.12 21.50 -4.50
C ALA A 245 18.65 21.59 -4.54
N SER A 246 19.27 21.93 -3.41
CA SER A 246 20.72 22.08 -3.31
C SER A 246 21.22 21.72 -1.91
N ARG A 247 22.54 21.70 -1.73
CA ARG A 247 23.18 21.55 -0.42
C ARG A 247 23.84 22.87 -0.03
N SER A 248 23.54 23.36 1.17
CA SER A 248 24.16 24.57 1.76
C SER A 248 24.42 24.31 3.23
N ASP A 249 25.61 24.68 3.71
CA ASP A 249 25.97 24.59 5.14
C ASP A 249 25.77 23.19 5.75
N GLY A 250 25.97 22.15 4.93
CA GLY A 250 25.77 20.75 5.32
C GLY A 250 24.32 20.26 5.27
N GLU A 251 23.34 21.13 5.04
CA GLU A 251 21.92 20.80 4.98
C GLU A 251 21.41 20.72 3.53
N VAL A 252 20.37 19.91 3.34
CA VAL A 252 19.51 19.97 2.15
C VAL A 252 18.68 21.25 2.22
N VAL A 253 18.67 21.99 1.13
CA VAL A 253 17.87 23.20 0.92
C VAL A 253 16.91 22.93 -0.23
N LEU A 254 15.61 22.89 0.05
CA LEU A 254 14.56 22.77 -0.96
C LEU A 254 13.85 24.11 -1.11
N ARG A 255 13.93 24.68 -2.31
CA ARG A 255 13.13 25.84 -2.70
C ARG A 255 11.80 25.37 -3.28
N VAL A 256 10.74 26.04 -2.88
CA VAL A 256 9.39 25.76 -3.34
C VAL A 256 8.67 27.02 -3.80
N ASP A 257 7.75 26.84 -4.73
CA ASP A 257 6.71 27.79 -5.07
C ASP A 257 5.47 27.47 -4.22
N ALA A 258 5.03 28.44 -3.42
CA ALA A 258 3.81 28.38 -2.63
C ALA A 258 2.86 29.49 -3.12
N GLY A 259 2.04 29.18 -4.14
CA GLY A 259 1.09 30.14 -4.70
C GLY A 259 1.77 31.38 -5.29
N GLY A 260 2.89 31.19 -6.01
CA GLY A 260 3.67 32.27 -6.63
C GLY A 260 4.68 32.95 -5.68
N ARG A 261 4.77 32.52 -4.42
CA ARG A 261 5.77 33.01 -3.47
C ARG A 261 6.87 31.97 -3.27
N ALA A 262 8.11 32.38 -3.50
CA ALA A 262 9.26 31.54 -3.21
C ALA A 262 9.42 31.35 -1.70
N ARG A 263 9.56 30.10 -1.26
CA ARG A 263 9.88 29.71 0.12
C ARG A 263 11.04 28.73 0.10
N GLU A 264 11.75 28.65 1.22
CA GLU A 264 12.89 27.76 1.39
C GLU A 264 12.68 26.91 2.65
N PHE A 265 12.96 25.61 2.53
CA PHE A 265 12.94 24.66 3.63
C PHE A 265 14.28 23.95 3.75
N ARG A 266 14.72 23.71 4.98
CA ARG A 266 16.03 23.13 5.28
C ARG A 266 15.93 21.93 6.21
N ALA A 267 16.73 20.91 5.95
CA ALA A 267 16.93 19.78 6.85
C ALA A 267 18.24 19.04 6.56
N GLU A 268 18.66 18.17 7.47
CA GLU A 268 19.85 17.34 7.29
C GLU A 268 19.70 16.36 6.12
N ARG A 269 18.53 15.71 6.02
CA ARG A 269 18.20 14.74 4.97
C ARG A 269 16.85 15.07 4.33
N ILE A 270 16.63 14.52 3.13
CA ILE A 270 15.35 14.56 2.43
C ILE A 270 14.93 13.13 2.07
N LEU A 271 13.67 12.80 2.36
CA LEU A 271 12.96 11.60 1.94
C LEU A 271 12.01 11.97 0.80
N VAL A 272 12.08 11.26 -0.32
CA VAL A 272 11.18 11.40 -1.44
C VAL A 272 10.15 10.25 -1.42
N ALA A 273 8.90 10.62 -1.19
CA ALA A 273 7.72 9.75 -1.16
C ALA A 273 6.68 10.19 -2.20
N ALA A 274 7.16 10.59 -3.39
CA ALA A 274 6.38 11.19 -4.47
C ALA A 274 5.66 10.18 -5.40
N GLY A 275 5.62 8.90 -5.01
CA GLY A 275 5.01 7.82 -5.78
C GLY A 275 6.01 6.77 -6.26
N ARG A 276 5.53 5.88 -7.13
CA ARG A 276 6.26 4.72 -7.63
C ARG A 276 6.10 4.60 -9.14
N ARG A 277 7.08 4.01 -9.81
CA ARG A 277 7.07 3.74 -11.26
C ARG A 277 7.24 2.25 -11.54
N ALA A 278 6.48 1.72 -12.49
CA ALA A 278 6.57 0.32 -12.88
C ALA A 278 7.97 -0.07 -13.36
N ASN A 279 8.39 -1.28 -13.00
CA ASN A 279 9.69 -1.83 -13.38
C ASN A 279 9.60 -2.50 -14.76
N THR A 280 9.51 -1.68 -15.81
CA THR A 280 9.32 -2.13 -17.21
C THR A 280 10.52 -1.84 -18.12
N GLU A 281 11.41 -0.92 -17.74
CA GLU A 281 12.51 -0.45 -18.60
C GLU A 281 13.47 -1.58 -19.02
N ALA A 282 13.89 -2.43 -18.08
CA ALA A 282 14.79 -3.54 -18.37
C ALA A 282 14.13 -4.75 -19.06
N LEU A 283 12.78 -4.78 -19.12
CA LEU A 283 12.04 -5.93 -19.66
C LEU A 283 11.94 -5.93 -21.19
N ASP A 284 12.13 -4.79 -21.86
CA ASP A 284 11.92 -4.65 -23.31
C ASP A 284 10.53 -5.13 -23.76
N VAL A 285 9.49 -4.66 -23.07
CA VAL A 285 8.08 -5.04 -23.30
C VAL A 285 7.61 -4.78 -24.74
N ALA A 286 8.21 -3.82 -25.43
CA ALA A 286 7.90 -3.51 -26.82
C ALA A 286 8.30 -4.65 -27.77
N ALA A 287 9.46 -5.29 -27.55
CA ALA A 287 9.90 -6.45 -28.34
C ALA A 287 8.93 -7.64 -28.26
N ALA A 288 8.10 -7.71 -27.22
CA ALA A 288 7.08 -8.73 -27.06
C ALA A 288 5.65 -8.25 -27.33
N GLY A 289 5.46 -7.08 -27.94
CA GLY A 289 4.13 -6.57 -28.30
C GLY A 289 3.24 -6.24 -27.09
N VAL A 290 3.85 -5.89 -25.96
CA VAL A 290 3.14 -5.49 -24.74
C VAL A 290 3.04 -3.95 -24.68
N ALA A 291 1.81 -3.45 -24.67
CA ALA A 291 1.51 -2.03 -24.61
C ALA A 291 1.67 -1.48 -23.19
N LEU A 292 2.22 -0.28 -23.10
CA LEU A 292 2.30 0.49 -21.87
C LEU A 292 1.32 1.67 -21.89
N GLU A 293 0.82 2.04 -20.72
CA GLU A 293 0.08 3.26 -20.48
C GLU A 293 0.74 4.03 -19.33
N ARG A 294 1.27 5.23 -19.61
CA ARG A 294 2.04 6.05 -18.65
C ARG A 294 3.19 5.27 -17.96
N GLY A 295 3.78 4.31 -18.68
CA GLY A 295 4.88 3.45 -18.19
C GLY A 295 4.45 2.15 -17.50
N PHE A 296 3.16 1.98 -17.20
CA PHE A 296 2.59 0.76 -16.62
C PHE A 296 2.12 -0.22 -17.70
N VAL A 297 2.19 -1.52 -17.43
CA VAL A 297 1.70 -2.54 -18.38
C VAL A 297 0.19 -2.51 -18.45
N ARG A 298 -0.36 -2.26 -19.64
CA ARG A 298 -1.81 -2.23 -19.85
C ARG A 298 -2.38 -3.65 -19.79
N VAL A 299 -3.38 -3.85 -18.96
CA VAL A 299 -4.11 -5.12 -18.82
C VAL A 299 -5.62 -4.93 -18.86
N ASP A 300 -6.34 -5.96 -19.27
CA ASP A 300 -7.79 -6.06 -19.09
C ASP A 300 -8.15 -6.62 -17.69
N ALA A 301 -9.45 -6.75 -17.40
CA ALA A 301 -9.95 -7.28 -16.12
C ALA A 301 -9.52 -8.74 -15.85
N THR A 302 -9.09 -9.48 -16.88
CA THR A 302 -8.58 -10.85 -16.78
C THR A 302 -7.06 -10.91 -16.60
N MET A 303 -6.41 -9.76 -16.39
CA MET A 303 -4.96 -9.56 -16.25
C MET A 303 -4.16 -9.81 -17.54
N ARG A 304 -4.84 -9.89 -18.69
CA ARG A 304 -4.20 -10.15 -19.99
C ARG A 304 -3.66 -8.85 -20.58
N THR A 305 -2.46 -8.90 -21.16
CA THR A 305 -1.86 -7.75 -21.86
C THR A 305 -2.36 -7.65 -23.31
N SER A 306 -1.81 -6.70 -24.08
CA SER A 306 -2.01 -6.66 -25.54
C SER A 306 -1.43 -7.86 -26.28
N ASN A 307 -0.48 -8.59 -25.68
CA ASN A 307 -0.01 -9.86 -26.21
C ASN A 307 -0.86 -11.01 -25.60
N PRO A 308 -1.46 -11.88 -26.43
CA PRO A 308 -2.35 -12.93 -25.99
C PRO A 308 -1.72 -14.02 -25.11
N ASP A 309 -0.40 -14.12 -25.10
CA ASP A 309 0.39 -15.08 -24.34
C ASP A 309 1.07 -14.47 -23.10
N ILE A 310 0.90 -13.16 -22.89
CA ILE A 310 1.50 -12.42 -21.77
C ILE A 310 0.42 -11.79 -20.91
N TYR A 311 0.56 -11.99 -19.61
CA TYR A 311 -0.28 -11.44 -18.55
C TYR A 311 0.58 -10.57 -17.63
N ALA A 312 -0.04 -9.69 -16.85
CA ALA A 312 0.67 -8.89 -15.87
C ALA A 312 -0.17 -8.64 -14.62
N ALA A 313 0.47 -8.57 -13.46
CA ALA A 313 -0.20 -8.36 -12.18
C ALA A 313 0.68 -7.63 -11.15
N GLY A 314 0.03 -6.98 -10.19
CA GLY A 314 0.67 -6.16 -9.16
C GLY A 314 1.06 -4.77 -9.67
N ASP A 315 1.92 -4.08 -8.92
CA ASP A 315 2.23 -2.65 -9.13
C ASP A 315 2.72 -2.29 -10.55
N VAL A 316 3.18 -3.27 -11.34
CA VAL A 316 3.60 -3.06 -12.73
C VAL A 316 2.43 -2.62 -13.64
N THR A 317 1.18 -2.89 -13.25
CA THR A 317 -0.02 -2.57 -14.03
C THR A 317 -0.60 -1.18 -13.73
N GLY A 318 -0.15 -0.52 -12.66
CA GLY A 318 -0.65 0.79 -12.25
C GLY A 318 -2.03 0.76 -11.57
N GLY A 319 -2.56 -0.43 -11.27
CA GLY A 319 -3.72 -0.61 -10.40
C GLY A 319 -3.40 -0.32 -8.92
N PRO A 320 -4.36 -0.58 -8.00
CA PRO A 320 -4.15 -0.36 -6.57
C PRO A 320 -2.90 -1.09 -6.05
N GLY A 321 -1.93 -0.32 -5.55
CA GLY A 321 -0.61 -0.78 -5.12
C GLY A 321 -0.61 -1.47 -3.76
N PHE A 322 -1.39 -2.53 -3.62
CA PHE A 322 -1.53 -3.29 -2.38
C PHE A 322 -1.13 -4.75 -2.56
N VAL A 323 -0.46 -5.30 -1.54
CA VAL A 323 0.07 -6.67 -1.58
C VAL A 323 -1.00 -7.74 -1.82
N TYR A 324 -2.19 -7.57 -1.25
CA TYR A 324 -3.31 -8.49 -1.42
C TYR A 324 -3.98 -8.36 -2.79
N VAL A 325 -4.00 -7.17 -3.39
CA VAL A 325 -4.44 -6.96 -4.78
C VAL A 325 -3.44 -7.61 -5.74
N ALA A 326 -2.14 -7.41 -5.50
CA ALA A 326 -1.09 -8.03 -6.29
C ALA A 326 -1.18 -9.57 -6.25
N ALA A 327 -1.33 -10.16 -5.06
CA ALA A 327 -1.47 -11.61 -4.89
C ALA A 327 -2.73 -12.17 -5.61
N LEU A 328 -3.89 -11.51 -5.43
CA LEU A 328 -5.12 -11.90 -6.12
C LEU A 328 -4.97 -11.84 -7.64
N GLY A 329 -4.43 -10.72 -8.15
CA GLY A 329 -4.17 -10.53 -9.57
C GLY A 329 -3.18 -11.55 -10.14
N GLY A 330 -2.12 -11.88 -9.41
CA GLY A 330 -1.13 -12.88 -9.82
C GLY A 330 -1.75 -14.27 -9.98
N GLY A 331 -2.58 -14.69 -9.03
CA GLY A 331 -3.31 -15.96 -9.11
C GLY A 331 -4.29 -15.99 -10.30
N ILE A 332 -5.05 -14.91 -10.51
CA ILE A 332 -5.97 -14.78 -11.65
C ILE A 332 -5.21 -14.81 -12.98
N ALA A 333 -4.09 -14.10 -13.08
CA ALA A 333 -3.25 -14.06 -14.27
C ALA A 333 -2.74 -15.46 -14.64
N ALA A 334 -2.21 -16.22 -13.69
CA ALA A 334 -1.74 -17.59 -13.92
C ALA A 334 -2.89 -18.54 -14.30
N GLU A 335 -4.04 -18.46 -13.61
CA GLU A 335 -5.20 -19.28 -13.94
C GLU A 335 -5.70 -18.99 -15.36
N ASN A 336 -5.85 -17.72 -15.74
CA ASN A 336 -6.31 -17.34 -17.06
C ASN A 336 -5.30 -17.69 -18.15
N ALA A 337 -4.00 -17.54 -17.88
CA ALA A 337 -2.95 -17.92 -18.81
C ALA A 337 -2.98 -19.42 -19.14
N LEU A 338 -3.20 -20.27 -18.14
CA LEU A 338 -3.13 -21.74 -18.29
C LEU A 338 -4.47 -22.37 -18.72
N THR A 339 -5.60 -21.80 -18.32
CA THR A 339 -6.92 -22.42 -18.50
C THR A 339 -7.83 -21.70 -19.49
N GLN A 340 -7.53 -20.43 -19.84
CA GLN A 340 -8.37 -19.58 -20.69
C GLN A 340 -9.81 -19.39 -20.18
N ARG A 341 -10.05 -19.55 -18.87
CA ARG A 341 -11.38 -19.38 -18.25
C ARG A 341 -11.89 -17.94 -18.22
N GLY A 342 -11.00 -16.95 -18.33
CA GLY A 342 -11.39 -15.53 -18.40
C GLY A 342 -11.97 -15.00 -17.08
N ARG A 343 -11.47 -15.45 -15.94
CA ARG A 343 -11.89 -14.93 -14.63
C ARG A 343 -11.47 -13.47 -14.49
N GLU A 344 -12.41 -12.59 -14.16
CA GLU A 344 -12.14 -11.18 -13.91
C GLU A 344 -11.76 -10.92 -12.45
N ILE A 345 -10.94 -9.88 -12.23
CA ILE A 345 -10.63 -9.36 -10.91
C ILE A 345 -11.73 -8.40 -10.43
N ASP A 346 -12.21 -8.59 -9.19
CA ASP A 346 -13.16 -7.68 -8.56
C ASP A 346 -12.43 -6.75 -7.59
N LEU A 347 -12.39 -5.45 -7.94
CA LEU A 347 -11.72 -4.41 -7.17
C LEU A 347 -12.69 -3.39 -6.57
N ARG A 348 -14.00 -3.68 -6.55
CA ARG A 348 -15.02 -2.74 -6.02
C ARG A 348 -14.88 -2.49 -4.52
N ALA A 349 -14.46 -3.51 -3.78
CA ALA A 349 -14.31 -3.48 -2.32
C ALA A 349 -12.85 -3.76 -1.90
N VAL A 350 -11.91 -2.98 -2.43
CA VAL A 350 -10.50 -3.05 -2.00
C VAL A 350 -10.35 -2.18 -0.74
N PRO A 351 -10.08 -2.76 0.45
CA PRO A 351 -9.73 -1.97 1.62
C PRO A 351 -8.37 -1.29 1.39
N ARG A 352 -8.17 -0.13 2.02
CA ARG A 352 -6.89 0.57 2.04
C ARG A 352 -6.65 1.16 3.43
N VAL A 353 -5.41 1.09 3.90
CA VAL A 353 -5.02 1.55 5.24
C VAL A 353 -3.74 2.38 5.15
N THR A 354 -3.75 3.55 5.78
CA THR A 354 -2.54 4.31 6.11
C THR A 354 -2.28 4.15 7.60
N PHE A 355 -1.10 3.61 7.95
CA PHE A 355 -0.73 3.20 9.30
C PHE A 355 -0.13 4.35 10.14
N THR A 356 -0.66 5.57 9.96
CA THR A 356 -0.48 6.63 10.95
C THR A 356 -1.24 6.30 12.23
N THR A 357 -1.03 7.08 13.29
CA THR A 357 -1.86 7.06 14.49
C THR A 357 -2.52 8.43 14.67
N PRO A 358 -3.86 8.54 14.63
CA PRO A 358 -4.83 7.48 14.31
C PRO A 358 -4.67 6.95 12.86
N GLN A 359 -5.10 5.70 12.65
CA GLN A 359 -5.02 5.06 11.33
C GLN A 359 -6.11 5.62 10.43
N VAL A 360 -5.80 5.74 9.14
CA VAL A 360 -6.82 5.94 8.11
C VAL A 360 -7.16 4.59 7.52
N GLY A 361 -8.45 4.25 7.49
CA GLY A 361 -8.97 3.08 6.80
C GLY A 361 -10.10 3.48 5.86
N ALA A 362 -10.12 2.95 4.64
CA ALA A 362 -11.22 3.17 3.72
C ALA A 362 -11.51 1.94 2.84
N VAL A 363 -12.75 1.80 2.40
CA VAL A 363 -13.18 0.82 1.41
C VAL A 363 -14.38 1.35 0.63
N GLY A 364 -14.46 1.02 -0.66
CA GLY A 364 -15.52 1.52 -1.55
C GLY A 364 -15.33 2.98 -1.94
N LEU A 365 -16.44 3.63 -2.28
CA LEU A 365 -16.48 4.97 -2.87
C LEU A 365 -16.46 6.07 -1.80
N THR A 366 -15.71 7.13 -2.06
CA THR A 366 -15.92 8.44 -1.40
C THR A 366 -17.23 9.07 -1.83
N GLU A 367 -17.69 10.09 -1.13
CA GLU A 367 -18.85 10.90 -1.55
C GLU A 367 -18.70 11.43 -2.97
N GLU A 368 -17.53 12.02 -3.26
CA GLU A 368 -17.25 12.63 -4.56
C GLU A 368 -17.27 11.58 -5.68
N GLU A 369 -16.68 10.40 -5.43
CA GLU A 369 -16.69 9.29 -6.38
C GLU A 369 -18.10 8.72 -6.59
N ALA A 370 -18.88 8.55 -5.53
CA ALA A 370 -20.24 8.03 -5.62
C ALA A 370 -21.16 8.98 -6.43
N VAL A 371 -21.09 10.29 -6.17
CA VAL A 371 -21.82 11.29 -6.96
C VAL A 371 -21.35 11.29 -8.42
N ARG A 372 -20.04 11.24 -8.66
CA ARG A 372 -19.48 11.20 -10.02
C ARG A 372 -19.88 9.94 -10.78
N ALA A 373 -20.07 8.82 -10.08
CA ALA A 373 -20.58 7.57 -10.62
C ALA A 373 -22.11 7.56 -10.82
N GLY A 374 -22.82 8.64 -10.45
CA GLY A 374 -24.25 8.82 -10.68
C GLY A 374 -25.16 8.27 -9.58
N HIS A 375 -24.60 7.87 -8.43
CA HIS A 375 -25.40 7.44 -7.29
C HIS A 375 -26.09 8.63 -6.62
N ARG A 376 -27.31 8.41 -6.13
CA ARG A 376 -27.92 9.33 -5.16
C ARG A 376 -27.51 8.84 -3.79
N ILE A 377 -26.89 9.68 -2.98
CA ILE A 377 -26.28 9.24 -1.73
C ILE A 377 -26.90 9.89 -0.50
N GLU A 378 -26.84 9.15 0.61
CA GLU A 378 -26.96 9.65 1.96
C GLU A 378 -25.68 9.34 2.72
N VAL A 379 -25.21 10.31 3.49
CA VAL A 379 -23.93 10.21 4.21
C VAL A 379 -24.17 10.46 5.69
N ARG A 380 -23.49 9.69 6.54
CA ARG A 380 -23.38 9.98 7.97
C ARG A 380 -21.94 9.89 8.44
N GLN A 381 -21.62 10.72 9.42
CA GLN A 381 -20.34 10.74 10.09
C GLN A 381 -20.58 10.67 11.60
N LEU A 382 -19.93 9.71 12.25
CA LEU A 382 -19.93 9.52 13.69
C LEU A 382 -18.55 9.89 14.22
N GLU A 383 -18.48 10.95 15.00
CA GLU A 383 -17.28 11.29 15.76
C GLU A 383 -16.99 10.22 16.83
N LEU A 384 -15.72 9.86 17.01
CA LEU A 384 -15.33 8.84 17.98
C LEU A 384 -15.57 9.26 19.43
N GLU A 385 -15.85 10.53 19.71
CA GLU A 385 -16.28 10.97 21.04
C GLU A 385 -17.57 10.27 21.53
N TYR A 386 -18.42 9.83 20.59
CA TYR A 386 -19.63 9.08 20.88
C TYR A 386 -19.38 7.58 21.10
N LEU A 387 -18.14 7.10 20.86
CA LEU A 387 -17.80 5.70 21.00
C LEU A 387 -17.31 5.39 22.42
N PRO A 388 -17.96 4.47 23.16
CA PRO A 388 -17.51 4.09 24.51
C PRO A 388 -16.07 3.57 24.58
N ARG A 389 -15.60 2.85 23.53
CA ARG A 389 -14.20 2.42 23.42
C ARG A 389 -13.21 3.59 23.45
N ALA A 390 -13.54 4.69 22.78
CA ALA A 390 -12.72 5.89 22.74
C ALA A 390 -12.64 6.54 24.13
N ALA A 391 -13.76 6.60 24.84
CA ALA A 391 -13.84 7.15 26.19
C ALA A 391 -12.95 6.38 27.18
N VAL A 392 -13.01 5.04 27.19
CA VAL A 392 -12.17 4.23 28.08
C VAL A 392 -10.68 4.25 27.69
N SER A 393 -10.39 4.45 26.40
CA SER A 393 -9.01 4.55 25.89
C SER A 393 -8.43 5.96 26.03
N ARG A 394 -9.24 6.96 26.39
CA ARG A 394 -8.87 8.39 26.38
C ARG A 394 -8.30 8.82 25.02
N ASP A 395 -8.86 8.30 23.94
CA ASP A 395 -8.49 8.67 22.58
C ASP A 395 -9.74 8.72 21.71
N ALA A 396 -10.28 9.93 21.56
CA ALA A 396 -11.46 10.22 20.75
C ALA A 396 -11.09 10.90 19.42
N ARG A 397 -9.83 10.81 18.99
CA ARG A 397 -9.37 11.42 17.74
C ARG A 397 -9.95 10.67 16.54
N GLY A 398 -10.75 11.39 15.75
CA GLY A 398 -11.26 10.95 14.46
C GLY A 398 -12.72 10.50 14.48
N PHE A 399 -13.12 9.79 13.43
CA PHE A 399 -14.52 9.50 13.12
C PHE A 399 -14.65 8.26 12.23
N VAL A 400 -15.89 7.77 12.09
CA VAL A 400 -16.30 6.82 11.06
C VAL A 400 -17.37 7.47 10.19
N LYS A 401 -17.19 7.39 8.87
CA LYS A 401 -18.06 7.97 7.85
C LYS A 401 -18.58 6.87 6.93
N LEU A 402 -19.89 6.86 6.73
CA LEU A 402 -20.62 5.90 5.91
C LEU A 402 -21.24 6.61 4.71
N VAL A 403 -21.00 6.09 3.52
CA VAL A 403 -21.61 6.53 2.25
C VAL A 403 -22.57 5.44 1.80
N ALA A 404 -23.86 5.75 1.72
CA ALA A 404 -24.91 4.80 1.33
C ALA A 404 -25.75 5.33 0.17
N GLU A 405 -26.30 4.43 -0.64
CA GLU A 405 -27.28 4.78 -1.67
C GLU A 405 -28.60 5.22 -1.02
N ALA A 406 -29.09 6.39 -1.43
CA ALA A 406 -30.36 6.95 -0.98
C ALA A 406 -31.53 6.03 -1.39
N GLY A 407 -32.45 5.79 -0.45
CA GLY A 407 -33.63 4.96 -0.65
C GLY A 407 -33.39 3.45 -0.44
N THR A 408 -32.31 2.86 -0.97
CA THR A 408 -32.02 1.43 -0.70
C THR A 408 -31.23 1.21 0.58
N GLY A 409 -30.45 2.21 1.00
CA GLY A 409 -29.53 2.10 2.14
C GLY A 409 -28.32 1.22 1.88
N THR A 410 -28.07 0.78 0.64
CA THR A 410 -26.90 -0.04 0.30
C THR A 410 -25.61 0.71 0.57
N LEU A 411 -24.67 0.11 1.31
CA LEU A 411 -23.37 0.70 1.59
C LEU A 411 -22.51 0.74 0.33
N LEU A 412 -22.08 1.95 -0.04
CA LEU A 412 -21.22 2.22 -1.18
C LEU A 412 -19.77 2.46 -0.75
N GLY A 413 -19.55 2.96 0.47
CA GLY A 413 -18.23 3.17 1.02
C GLY A 413 -18.22 3.43 2.52
N VAL A 414 -17.08 3.12 3.14
CA VAL A 414 -16.81 3.33 4.56
C VAL A 414 -15.41 3.93 4.69
N HIS A 415 -15.31 5.03 5.44
CA HIS A 415 -14.07 5.77 5.66
C HIS A 415 -13.91 6.02 7.15
N ALA A 416 -12.75 5.72 7.71
CA ALA A 416 -12.48 5.80 9.13
C ALA A 416 -11.14 6.47 9.37
N LEU A 417 -11.12 7.42 10.30
CA LEU A 417 -9.92 7.91 10.95
C LEU A 417 -10.03 7.49 12.41
N ALA A 418 -9.34 6.43 12.81
CA ALA A 418 -9.52 5.83 14.13
C ALA A 418 -8.29 5.03 14.56
N PRO A 419 -8.06 4.84 15.87
CA PRO A 419 -7.23 3.74 16.33
C PRO A 419 -7.77 2.42 15.78
N ASN A 420 -6.90 1.59 15.22
CA ASN A 420 -7.25 0.29 14.62
C ASN A 420 -8.29 0.37 13.48
N ALA A 421 -8.33 1.48 12.73
CA ALA A 421 -9.17 1.59 11.53
C ALA A 421 -8.95 0.42 10.54
N GLY A 422 -7.72 -0.11 10.45
CA GLY A 422 -7.41 -1.25 9.60
C GLY A 422 -8.15 -2.54 9.98
N GLU A 423 -8.43 -2.77 11.27
CA GLU A 423 -9.19 -3.93 11.74
C GLU A 423 -10.69 -3.75 11.51
N LEU A 424 -11.19 -2.53 11.73
CA LEU A 424 -12.59 -2.15 11.45
C LEU A 424 -12.95 -2.35 9.97
N LEU A 425 -11.99 -2.18 9.06
CA LEU A 425 -12.21 -2.45 7.64
C LEU A 425 -12.53 -3.90 7.31
N GLY A 426 -12.23 -4.88 8.17
CA GLY A 426 -12.58 -6.28 7.92
C GLY A 426 -14.08 -6.46 7.69
N GLU A 427 -14.89 -5.90 8.58
CA GLU A 427 -16.35 -5.91 8.47
C GLU A 427 -16.84 -4.99 7.34
N ALA A 428 -16.33 -3.76 7.29
CA ALA A 428 -16.75 -2.79 6.26
C ALA A 428 -16.50 -3.30 4.83
N THR A 429 -15.40 -4.03 4.62
CA THR A 429 -15.06 -4.63 3.31
C THR A 429 -16.07 -5.68 2.90
N LEU A 430 -16.49 -6.54 3.84
CA LEU A 430 -17.53 -7.53 3.57
C LEU A 430 -18.87 -6.87 3.29
N ALA A 431 -19.22 -5.83 4.06
CA ALA A 431 -20.45 -5.08 3.88
C ALA A 431 -20.55 -4.46 2.47
N VAL A 432 -19.50 -3.74 2.04
CA VAL A 432 -19.45 -3.13 0.70
C VAL A 432 -19.40 -4.19 -0.40
N ARG A 433 -18.58 -5.24 -0.24
CA ARG A 433 -18.45 -6.32 -1.24
C ARG A 433 -19.76 -7.06 -1.49
N LEU A 434 -20.52 -7.33 -0.43
CA LEU A 434 -21.78 -8.07 -0.49
C LEU A 434 -22.99 -7.16 -0.75
N GLY A 435 -22.80 -5.84 -0.79
CA GLY A 435 -23.88 -4.87 -0.99
C GLY A 435 -24.87 -4.83 0.18
N LEU A 436 -24.38 -5.02 1.40
CA LEU A 436 -25.20 -4.92 2.61
C LEU A 436 -25.74 -3.50 2.78
N ARG A 437 -26.88 -3.40 3.44
CA ARG A 437 -27.54 -2.14 3.77
C ARG A 437 -27.09 -1.62 5.12
N VAL A 438 -27.25 -0.32 5.34
CA VAL A 438 -27.06 0.32 6.64
C VAL A 438 -27.85 -0.42 7.73
N GLN A 439 -29.08 -0.89 7.45
CA GLN A 439 -29.88 -1.65 8.40
C GLN A 439 -29.20 -2.96 8.84
N ASP A 440 -28.50 -3.65 7.94
CA ASP A 440 -27.80 -4.90 8.26
C ASP A 440 -26.71 -4.66 9.33
N LEU A 441 -26.04 -3.50 9.30
CA LEU A 441 -25.09 -3.10 10.35
C LEU A 441 -25.80 -2.81 11.68
N THR A 442 -26.97 -2.16 11.64
CA THR A 442 -27.71 -1.84 12.87
C THR A 442 -28.30 -3.07 13.56
N GLU A 443 -28.72 -4.07 12.78
CA GLU A 443 -29.31 -5.32 13.28
C GLU A 443 -28.25 -6.34 13.72
N THR A 444 -27.00 -6.17 13.27
CA THR A 444 -25.88 -7.03 13.66
C THR A 444 -25.37 -6.68 15.05
N LEU A 445 -25.25 -7.70 15.91
CA LEU A 445 -24.63 -7.54 17.23
C LEU A 445 -23.14 -7.25 17.09
N HIS A 446 -22.75 -6.04 17.47
CA HIS A 446 -21.35 -5.63 17.59
C HIS A 446 -20.89 -5.78 19.04
N PRO A 447 -19.69 -6.34 19.31
CA PRO A 447 -19.17 -6.40 20.66
C PRO A 447 -18.97 -4.99 21.25
N TYR A 448 -19.54 -4.75 22.42
CA TYR A 448 -19.41 -3.49 23.16
C TYR A 448 -17.95 -3.18 23.50
N LEU A 449 -17.60 -1.89 23.53
CA LEU A 449 -16.23 -1.41 23.83
C LEU A 449 -15.19 -1.89 22.81
N THR A 450 -15.57 -1.98 21.55
CA THR A 450 -14.66 -2.21 20.43
C THR A 450 -14.64 -1.01 19.48
N TRP A 451 -13.58 -0.88 18.68
CA TRP A 451 -13.54 0.17 17.65
C TRP A 451 -14.57 -0.07 16.54
N VAL A 452 -14.81 -1.34 16.20
CA VAL A 452 -15.74 -1.74 15.14
C VAL A 452 -17.20 -1.38 15.46
N GLU A 453 -17.58 -1.25 16.74
CA GLU A 453 -18.90 -0.75 17.16
C GLU A 453 -19.24 0.63 16.56
N ALA A 454 -18.24 1.43 16.18
CA ALA A 454 -18.45 2.69 15.47
C ALA A 454 -19.17 2.52 14.12
N LEU A 455 -19.07 1.34 13.46
CA LEU A 455 -19.85 1.02 12.27
C LEU A 455 -21.35 0.98 12.59
N LYS A 456 -21.74 0.23 13.63
CA LYS A 456 -23.13 0.15 14.09
C LYS A 456 -23.66 1.53 14.51
N LEU A 457 -22.94 2.23 15.39
CA LEU A 457 -23.37 3.54 15.87
C LEU A 457 -23.48 4.54 14.71
N GLY A 458 -22.53 4.53 13.77
CA GLY A 458 -22.58 5.35 12.57
C GLY A 458 -23.79 5.01 11.70
N ALA A 459 -24.11 3.73 11.55
CA ALA A 459 -25.29 3.29 10.81
C ALA A 459 -26.61 3.73 11.48
N GLN A 460 -26.68 3.74 12.81
CA GLN A 460 -27.87 4.21 13.54
C GLN A 460 -28.15 5.70 13.34
N THR A 461 -27.13 6.51 13.04
CA THR A 461 -27.33 7.94 12.77
C THR A 461 -28.11 8.25 11.50
N PHE A 462 -28.37 7.24 10.65
CA PHE A 462 -29.28 7.41 9.50
C PHE A 462 -30.72 7.67 9.93
N THR A 463 -31.15 7.11 11.06
CA THR A 463 -32.55 7.19 11.55
C THR A 463 -32.70 7.84 12.91
N THR A 464 -31.63 7.87 13.72
CA THR A 464 -31.69 8.26 15.13
C THR A 464 -30.58 9.23 15.50
N ASP A 465 -30.85 10.15 16.42
CA ASP A 465 -29.83 11.02 17.01
C ASP A 465 -28.95 10.21 17.98
N VAL A 466 -27.63 10.15 17.72
CA VAL A 466 -26.68 9.37 18.53
C VAL A 466 -26.69 9.76 20.00
N THR A 467 -26.98 11.03 20.33
CA THR A 467 -27.01 11.53 21.71
C THR A 467 -28.18 10.98 22.52
N LYS A 468 -29.16 10.36 21.84
CA LYS A 468 -30.36 9.77 22.43
C LYS A 468 -30.30 8.24 22.48
N LEU A 469 -29.21 7.63 22.01
CA LEU A 469 -29.02 6.19 22.08
C LEU A 469 -28.61 5.80 23.51
N SER A 470 -29.33 4.84 24.09
CA SER A 470 -28.89 4.17 25.31
C SER A 470 -27.79 3.14 24.98
N CYS A 471 -27.13 2.62 26.02
CA CYS A 471 -26.05 1.65 25.86
C CYS A 471 -26.51 0.45 25.00
N CYS A 472 -25.84 0.26 23.86
CA CYS A 472 -26.07 -0.84 22.90
C CYS A 472 -27.48 -0.90 22.27
N ALA A 473 -28.24 0.20 22.26
CA ALA A 473 -29.59 0.27 21.67
C ALA A 473 -29.68 -0.25 20.23
#